data_AF-A0A8S8Z3D4-F1
#
_entry.id   AF-A0A8S8Z3D4-F1
#
_cell.length_a   1.000
_cell.length_b   1.000
_cell.length_c   1.000
_cell.angle_alpha   90.00
_cell.angle_beta   90.00
_cell.angle_gamma   90.00
#
_symmetry.space_group_name_H-M   'P 1'
#
loop_
_entity.id
_entity.type
_entity.pdbx_description
1 polymer ?
#
loop_
_entity_poly.entity_id
_entity_poly.type
_entity_poly.pdbx_seq_one_letter_code
_entity_poly.pdbx_strand_id
1 'polypeptide(L)'
;MTSMKTDASPDPPELHRPYVDDVRLHCPSDGCSGEMVREPYVMDCWFDSGCASFAQWHYPFENESDFTGSFPVDYICEAVDQTRGWFYSLLAVSTAVFNSTCYHRCLSLGHILDKDGKKMSKSKGNGVDPWDHFNKEGSDSIRWYMTTQSAPWSPTNFDPNGVRESYAKMFLTLWNVYRFHADYAAMDGFDANSEEGYVAVSERSPLDRWVLSKVTSMADSYHRHFEDWDFHKAGRELEEFVVNDLSNWYVRRSRRRLWEEADSNDKRGCQHTLHEVLLLVCQLMAPVSPFMPDVIHRALSGSSVHLADWPIGSSLVERSLPPRDYGLEQQMALVRNLAEAGRRIRVDEGRRQRLPCRNGWIIGGPGLGDFHDILAEELNVENLMTEEDLDRFQRIVLEPNRKVLGAKCRSDLPAVLAKLDTADADSLLLEIEAGIAALAGYQITMDDIEVRRTERDGYSAATLADEDFGDVSLVLDMSVDDELLSRGLARDVIRRIQSKRKELDLAVEDSISLSVWIEGAELADEDWGHVQSETRAGSAALNEGAQPSEADSFEVDGIAVTFRVGE
;
A
#
# COMPACT_ATOMS: atom_id res chain seq x y z
N MET A 1 -4.27 -56.96 32.99
CA MET A 1 -3.39 -57.91 32.26
C MET A 1 -2.55 -58.78 33.19
N THR A 2 -1.87 -58.23 34.20
CA THR A 2 -0.96 -58.99 35.08
C THR A 2 -1.61 -60.19 35.76
N SER A 3 -2.89 -60.09 36.15
CA SER A 3 -3.64 -61.19 36.77
C SER A 3 -3.98 -62.35 35.83
N MET A 4 -3.88 -62.15 34.51
CA MET A 4 -4.22 -63.15 33.50
C MET A 4 -2.99 -63.67 32.75
N LYS A 5 -1.80 -63.14 33.03
CA LYS A 5 -0.56 -63.53 32.36
C LYS A 5 -0.18 -64.96 32.75
N THR A 6 0.21 -65.79 31.78
CA THR A 6 0.69 -67.15 32.10
C THR A 6 2.11 -67.10 32.68
N ASP A 7 2.48 -68.08 33.50
CA ASP A 7 3.80 -68.11 34.15
C ASP A 7 4.98 -68.13 33.16
N ALA A 8 4.78 -68.69 31.96
CA ALA A 8 5.80 -68.78 30.91
C ALA A 8 5.86 -67.54 29.99
N SER A 9 4.93 -66.59 30.14
CA SER A 9 4.81 -65.41 29.29
C SER A 9 5.91 -64.38 29.63
N PRO A 10 6.68 -63.85 28.66
CA PRO A 10 7.71 -62.86 28.91
C PRO A 10 7.11 -61.51 29.31
N ASP A 11 7.86 -60.70 30.05
CA ASP A 11 7.60 -59.26 30.14
C ASP A 11 8.26 -58.59 28.93
N PRO A 12 7.47 -58.05 27.98
CA PRO A 12 8.05 -57.48 26.78
C PRO A 12 8.75 -56.15 27.13
N PRO A 13 9.94 -55.87 26.54
CA PRO A 13 10.66 -54.62 26.79
C PRO A 13 9.90 -53.38 26.28
N GLU A 14 9.05 -53.56 25.28
CA GLU A 14 8.12 -52.57 24.77
C GLU A 14 6.87 -53.25 24.18
N LEU A 15 5.81 -52.48 23.93
CA LEU A 15 4.52 -53.03 23.47
C LEU A 15 4.40 -53.16 21.94
N HIS A 16 5.50 -52.98 21.19
CA HIS A 16 5.53 -53.16 19.75
C HIS A 16 5.88 -54.59 19.33
N ARG A 17 5.54 -54.92 18.08
CA ARG A 17 6.04 -56.13 17.44
C ARG A 17 7.56 -56.01 17.24
N PRO A 18 8.32 -57.11 17.39
CA PRO A 18 7.84 -58.48 17.61
C PRO A 18 7.56 -58.83 19.09
N TYR A 19 8.01 -58.03 20.05
CA TYR A 19 8.07 -58.40 21.47
C TYR A 19 6.73 -58.79 22.09
N VAL A 20 5.68 -58.04 21.79
CA VAL A 20 4.33 -58.30 22.33
C VAL A 20 3.71 -59.59 21.77
N ASP A 21 4.23 -60.15 20.66
CA ASP A 21 3.71 -61.38 20.04
C ASP A 21 4.00 -62.62 20.88
N ASP A 22 4.96 -62.55 21.81
CA ASP A 22 5.32 -63.66 22.70
C ASP A 22 4.51 -63.69 24.01
N VAL A 23 3.72 -62.64 24.28
CA VAL A 23 2.86 -62.57 25.47
C VAL A 23 1.72 -63.58 25.34
N ARG A 24 1.53 -64.41 26.37
CA ARG A 24 0.43 -65.39 26.51
C ARG A 24 -0.40 -65.09 27.76
N LEU A 25 -1.73 -65.23 27.65
CA LEU A 25 -2.68 -65.02 28.74
C LEU A 25 -3.55 -66.26 28.98
N HIS A 26 -4.06 -66.46 30.19
CA HIS A 26 -5.06 -67.49 30.51
C HIS A 26 -6.45 -67.08 30.05
N CYS A 27 -7.18 -68.02 29.44
CA CYS A 27 -8.60 -67.87 29.09
C CYS A 27 -9.44 -67.58 30.34
N PRO A 28 -10.18 -66.44 30.41
CA PRO A 28 -10.95 -66.09 31.60
C PRO A 28 -12.31 -66.81 31.69
N SER A 29 -12.72 -67.54 30.65
CA SER A 29 -14.01 -68.23 30.61
C SER A 29 -14.03 -69.44 31.56
N ASP A 30 -15.10 -69.58 32.33
CA ASP A 30 -15.25 -70.69 33.29
C ASP A 30 -15.10 -72.06 32.61
N GLY A 31 -14.20 -72.88 33.15
CA GLY A 31 -13.90 -74.23 32.63
C GLY A 31 -12.93 -74.25 31.43
N CYS A 32 -12.44 -73.11 30.97
CA CYS A 32 -11.46 -73.00 29.89
C CYS A 32 -10.03 -73.00 30.46
N SER A 33 -9.23 -74.03 30.15
CA SER A 33 -7.80 -74.08 30.52
C SER A 33 -6.86 -73.66 29.39
N GLY A 34 -7.40 -73.04 28.33
CA GLY A 34 -6.64 -72.66 27.14
C GLY A 34 -5.80 -71.39 27.34
N GLU A 35 -4.80 -71.23 26.49
CA GLU A 35 -4.02 -69.99 26.37
C GLU A 35 -4.62 -69.09 25.28
N MET A 36 -4.64 -67.79 25.54
CA MET A 36 -4.96 -66.77 24.56
C MET A 36 -3.67 -66.23 23.96
N VAL A 37 -3.65 -66.17 22.63
CA VAL A 37 -2.62 -65.52 21.83
C VAL A 37 -3.26 -64.31 21.17
N ARG A 38 -2.54 -63.19 21.12
CA ARG A 38 -3.02 -62.00 20.41
C ARG A 38 -3.19 -62.29 18.91
N GLU A 39 -4.06 -61.52 18.27
CA GLU A 39 -4.08 -61.45 16.81
C GLU A 39 -2.77 -60.85 16.27
N PRO A 40 -2.25 -61.31 15.11
CA PRO A 40 -0.95 -60.88 14.57
C PRO A 40 -1.00 -59.52 13.85
N TYR A 41 -2.20 -58.94 13.71
CA TYR A 41 -2.43 -57.72 12.95
C TYR A 41 -1.94 -56.48 13.70
N VAL A 42 -1.58 -55.47 12.91
CA VAL A 42 -1.35 -54.10 13.37
C VAL A 42 -2.52 -53.24 12.95
N MET A 43 -2.72 -52.10 13.61
CA MET A 43 -3.72 -51.12 13.22
C MET A 43 -3.26 -50.33 12.00
N ASP A 44 -4.22 -49.75 11.27
CA ASP A 44 -3.96 -48.79 10.22
C ASP A 44 -3.42 -47.48 10.82
N CYS A 45 -2.45 -46.82 10.17
CA CYS A 45 -1.86 -45.58 10.67
C CYS A 45 -2.87 -44.41 10.72
N TRP A 46 -3.97 -44.50 9.97
CA TRP A 46 -5.08 -43.55 10.11
C TRP A 46 -5.84 -43.71 11.42
N PHE A 47 -5.88 -44.91 12.00
CA PHE A 47 -6.41 -45.10 13.34
C PHE A 47 -5.51 -44.43 14.37
N ASP A 48 -4.19 -44.60 14.25
CA ASP A 48 -3.22 -43.98 15.16
C ASP A 48 -3.35 -42.44 15.14
N SER A 49 -3.33 -41.84 13.96
CA SER A 49 -3.53 -40.38 13.80
C SER A 49 -4.93 -39.92 14.21
N GLY A 50 -5.96 -40.74 14.02
CA GLY A 50 -7.32 -40.48 14.50
C GLY A 50 -7.43 -40.47 16.02
N CYS A 51 -6.51 -41.12 16.73
CA CYS A 51 -6.43 -41.10 18.19
C CYS A 51 -5.63 -39.91 18.75
N ALA A 52 -5.02 -39.07 17.89
CA ALA A 52 -4.05 -38.06 18.31
C ALA A 52 -4.59 -37.09 19.38
N SER A 53 -5.89 -36.74 19.32
CA SER A 53 -6.49 -35.76 20.23
C SER A 53 -6.41 -36.16 21.71
N PHE A 54 -6.48 -37.45 22.02
CA PHE A 54 -6.43 -37.97 23.39
C PHE A 54 -5.16 -38.80 23.68
N ALA A 55 -4.60 -39.47 22.67
CA ALA A 55 -3.41 -40.30 22.84
C ALA A 55 -2.17 -39.47 23.25
N GLN A 56 -2.06 -38.22 22.78
CA GLN A 56 -0.97 -37.31 23.18
C GLN A 56 -0.92 -37.03 24.69
N TRP A 57 -2.06 -37.17 25.37
CA TRP A 57 -2.21 -36.92 26.81
C TRP A 57 -2.06 -38.19 27.65
N HIS A 58 -1.79 -39.34 27.03
CA HIS A 58 -1.82 -40.64 27.70
C HIS A 58 -3.20 -40.95 28.34
N TYR A 59 -4.27 -40.35 27.80
CA TYR A 59 -5.64 -40.62 28.19
C TYR A 59 -6.04 -42.06 27.82
N PRO A 60 -6.79 -42.79 28.67
CA PRO A 60 -7.47 -42.36 29.89
C PRO A 60 -6.67 -42.52 31.18
N PHE A 61 -5.37 -42.81 31.11
CA PHE A 61 -4.58 -43.16 32.30
C PHE A 61 -4.09 -41.92 33.06
N GLU A 62 -3.74 -40.86 32.32
CA GLU A 62 -3.13 -39.63 32.85
C GLU A 62 -3.69 -38.37 32.15
N ASN A 63 -3.40 -37.19 32.72
CA ASN A 63 -3.65 -35.87 32.14
C ASN A 63 -5.09 -35.57 31.68
N GLU A 64 -6.08 -36.08 32.43
CA GLU A 64 -7.50 -35.88 32.13
C GLU A 64 -7.89 -34.38 32.08
N SER A 65 -7.29 -33.53 32.92
CA SER A 65 -7.54 -32.09 32.90
C SER A 65 -7.09 -31.41 31.61
N ASP A 66 -5.92 -31.79 31.10
CA ASP A 66 -5.35 -31.20 29.88
C ASP A 66 -6.15 -31.64 28.64
N PHE A 67 -6.55 -32.92 28.62
CA PHE A 67 -7.45 -33.44 27.60
C PHE A 67 -8.80 -32.71 27.64
N THR A 68 -9.44 -32.63 28.80
CA THR A 68 -10.77 -32.01 28.94
C THR A 68 -10.73 -30.50 28.62
N GLY A 69 -9.62 -29.82 28.92
CA GLY A 69 -9.43 -28.41 28.60
C GLY A 69 -9.14 -28.13 27.11
N SER A 70 -8.66 -29.14 26.37
CA SER A 70 -8.21 -28.97 24.97
C SER A 70 -9.11 -29.66 23.94
N PHE A 71 -10.02 -30.55 24.37
CA PHE A 71 -10.89 -31.33 23.49
C PHE A 71 -12.36 -30.91 23.64
N PRO A 72 -13.07 -30.64 22.53
CA PRO A 72 -12.60 -30.61 21.13
C PRO A 72 -11.64 -29.44 20.84
N VAL A 73 -10.73 -29.59 19.88
CA VAL A 73 -9.80 -28.49 19.53
C VAL A 73 -10.52 -27.37 18.78
N ASP A 74 -10.12 -26.11 18.97
CA ASP A 74 -10.80 -24.97 18.35
C ASP A 74 -10.66 -24.93 16.82
N TYR A 75 -9.47 -25.28 16.32
CA TYR A 75 -9.10 -25.10 14.93
C TYR A 75 -8.13 -26.19 14.46
N ILE A 76 -8.36 -26.67 13.23
CA ILE A 76 -7.45 -27.56 12.51
C ILE A 76 -7.29 -27.07 11.07
N CYS A 77 -6.08 -27.23 10.51
CA CYS A 77 -5.75 -26.75 9.18
C CYS A 77 -4.80 -27.69 8.48
N GLU A 78 -5.24 -28.30 7.38
CA GLU A 78 -4.43 -29.18 6.55
C GLU A 78 -4.90 -29.14 5.09
N ALA A 79 -4.10 -29.72 4.20
CA ALA A 79 -4.43 -29.80 2.78
C ALA A 79 -5.69 -30.64 2.48
N VAL A 80 -6.32 -30.37 1.34
CA VAL A 80 -7.59 -30.97 0.90
C VAL A 80 -7.64 -32.49 0.85
N ASP A 81 -6.51 -33.16 0.67
CA ASP A 81 -6.40 -34.61 0.74
C ASP A 81 -6.72 -35.18 2.13
N GLN A 82 -6.60 -34.39 3.20
CA GLN A 82 -6.93 -34.81 4.56
C GLN A 82 -8.43 -34.96 4.82
N THR A 83 -9.30 -34.50 3.91
CA THR A 83 -10.76 -34.75 3.97
C THR A 83 -11.11 -36.24 3.95
N ARG A 84 -10.24 -37.09 3.39
CA ARG A 84 -10.35 -38.55 3.42
C ARG A 84 -9.28 -39.24 4.27
N GLY A 85 -8.40 -38.45 4.87
CA GLY A 85 -7.34 -38.90 5.77
C GLY A 85 -7.64 -38.45 7.19
N TRP A 86 -6.81 -37.54 7.70
CA TRP A 86 -6.79 -37.20 9.12
C TRP A 86 -8.09 -36.54 9.62
N PHE A 87 -8.70 -35.64 8.84
CA PHE A 87 -9.97 -35.00 9.23
C PHE A 87 -11.07 -36.03 9.43
N TYR A 88 -11.12 -37.04 8.56
CA TYR A 88 -12.08 -38.13 8.65
C TYR A 88 -11.78 -39.04 9.84
N SER A 89 -10.53 -39.48 10.01
CA SER A 89 -10.18 -40.43 11.07
C SER A 89 -10.34 -39.81 12.46
N LEU A 90 -9.95 -38.55 12.67
CA LEU A 90 -10.21 -37.81 13.91
C LEU A 90 -11.70 -37.77 14.25
N LEU A 91 -12.55 -37.44 13.27
CA LEU A 91 -13.98 -37.33 13.48
C LEU A 91 -14.62 -38.70 13.74
N ALA A 92 -14.22 -39.73 13.00
CA ALA A 92 -14.74 -41.08 13.14
C ALA A 92 -14.39 -41.68 14.52
N VAL A 93 -13.12 -41.59 14.93
CA VAL A 93 -12.66 -42.09 16.24
C VAL A 93 -13.32 -41.30 17.37
N SER A 94 -13.33 -39.97 17.28
CA SER A 94 -13.96 -39.11 18.29
C SER A 94 -15.45 -39.41 18.47
N THR A 95 -16.18 -39.61 17.36
CA THR A 95 -17.60 -39.95 17.41
C THR A 95 -17.81 -41.34 18.04
N ALA A 96 -16.97 -42.32 17.68
CA ALA A 96 -17.09 -43.67 18.19
C ALA A 96 -16.74 -43.80 19.68
N VAL A 97 -15.71 -43.08 20.14
CA VAL A 97 -15.18 -43.20 21.51
C VAL A 97 -15.88 -42.23 22.47
N PHE A 98 -16.12 -40.99 22.05
CA PHE A 98 -16.60 -39.91 22.92
C PHE A 98 -18.00 -39.39 22.56
N ASN A 99 -18.58 -39.85 21.45
CA ASN A 99 -19.84 -39.30 20.92
C ASN A 99 -19.80 -37.77 20.79
N SER A 100 -18.66 -37.24 20.32
CA SER A 100 -18.38 -35.80 20.18
C SER A 100 -17.66 -35.50 18.86
N THR A 101 -17.73 -34.26 18.40
CA THR A 101 -16.81 -33.75 17.38
C THR A 101 -15.38 -33.66 17.95
N CYS A 102 -14.38 -33.70 17.07
CA CYS A 102 -12.97 -33.59 17.47
C CYS A 102 -12.39 -32.17 17.31
N TYR A 103 -13.00 -31.34 16.46
CA TYR A 103 -12.63 -29.93 16.25
C TYR A 103 -13.87 -29.05 16.04
N HIS A 104 -13.78 -27.76 16.39
CA HIS A 104 -14.83 -26.78 16.19
C HIS A 104 -14.79 -26.12 14.81
N ARG A 105 -13.60 -25.85 14.28
CA ARG A 105 -13.39 -25.24 12.96
C ARG A 105 -12.33 -25.99 12.18
N CYS A 106 -12.56 -26.19 10.88
CA CYS A 106 -11.67 -26.95 9.99
C CYS A 106 -11.41 -26.16 8.71
N LEU A 107 -10.16 -25.75 8.49
CA LEU A 107 -9.71 -25.17 7.22
C LEU A 107 -9.07 -26.24 6.35
N SER A 108 -9.62 -26.41 5.15
CA SER A 108 -9.02 -27.27 4.14
C SER A 108 -8.26 -26.42 3.12
N LEU A 109 -6.94 -26.55 3.11
CA LEU A 109 -6.06 -25.79 2.22
C LEU A 109 -6.02 -26.38 0.81
N GLY A 110 -5.88 -25.50 -0.18
CA GLY A 110 -5.52 -25.89 -1.55
C GLY A 110 -4.10 -26.44 -1.62
N HIS A 111 -3.78 -27.13 -2.72
CA HIS A 111 -2.42 -27.62 -2.96
C HIS A 111 -1.51 -26.51 -3.48
N ILE A 112 -0.23 -26.59 -3.13
CA ILE A 112 0.82 -25.79 -3.76
C ILE A 112 1.24 -26.45 -5.06
N LEU A 113 1.18 -25.69 -6.15
CA LEU A 113 1.53 -26.08 -7.51
C LEU A 113 2.77 -25.30 -7.95
N ASP A 114 3.43 -25.74 -9.03
CA ASP A 114 4.44 -24.90 -9.67
C ASP A 114 3.80 -23.64 -10.28
N LYS A 115 4.63 -22.70 -10.72
CA LYS A 115 4.19 -21.44 -11.35
C LYS A 115 3.25 -21.62 -12.55
N ASP A 116 3.29 -22.77 -13.22
CA ASP A 116 2.47 -23.10 -14.40
C ASP A 116 1.21 -23.92 -14.02
N GLY A 117 0.93 -24.10 -12.72
CA GLY A 117 -0.24 -24.82 -12.21
C GLY A 117 -0.12 -26.34 -12.26
N LYS A 118 1.09 -26.90 -12.36
CA LYS A 118 1.30 -28.36 -12.36
C LYS A 118 1.72 -28.83 -10.98
N LYS A 119 1.28 -30.03 -10.61
CA LYS A 119 1.73 -30.71 -9.39
C LYS A 119 3.25 -30.85 -9.38
N MET A 120 3.89 -30.36 -8.32
CA MET A 120 5.32 -30.50 -8.10
C MET A 120 5.71 -31.96 -7.86
N SER A 121 6.79 -32.41 -8.50
CA SER A 121 7.33 -33.75 -8.29
C SER A 121 8.82 -33.82 -8.66
N LYS A 122 9.60 -34.62 -7.93
CA LYS A 122 11.02 -34.84 -8.21
C LYS A 122 11.25 -35.34 -9.65
N SER A 123 10.36 -36.20 -10.17
CA SER A 123 10.45 -36.74 -11.54
C SER A 123 10.24 -35.70 -12.64
N LYS A 124 9.52 -34.61 -12.36
CA LYS A 124 9.29 -33.52 -13.33
C LYS A 124 10.32 -32.39 -13.23
N GLY A 125 11.21 -32.43 -12.23
CA GLY A 125 12.21 -31.39 -12.01
C GLY A 125 11.64 -30.00 -11.67
N ASN A 126 10.35 -29.92 -11.34
CA ASN A 126 9.63 -28.68 -11.03
C ASN A 126 9.41 -28.50 -9.52
N GLY A 127 10.12 -29.25 -8.68
CA GLY A 127 10.08 -29.08 -7.24
C GLY A 127 10.82 -27.81 -6.83
N VAL A 128 10.24 -27.05 -5.90
CA VAL A 128 10.89 -25.91 -5.27
C VAL A 128 11.39 -26.35 -3.91
N ASP A 129 12.67 -26.06 -3.60
CA ASP A 129 13.21 -26.23 -2.25
C ASP A 129 12.90 -24.98 -1.42
N PRO A 130 12.13 -25.08 -0.32
CA PRO A 130 11.87 -23.94 0.56
C PRO A 130 13.13 -23.26 1.07
N TRP A 131 14.24 -24.00 1.24
CA TRP A 131 15.51 -23.45 1.75
C TRP A 131 16.16 -22.46 0.79
N ASP A 132 15.96 -22.60 -0.51
CA ASP A 132 16.45 -21.62 -1.49
C ASP A 132 15.88 -20.23 -1.22
N HIS A 133 14.64 -20.19 -0.71
CA HIS A 133 13.95 -18.96 -0.41
C HIS A 133 14.17 -18.48 1.03
N PHE A 134 14.20 -19.41 2.00
CA PHE A 134 14.51 -19.04 3.39
C PHE A 134 15.88 -18.35 3.50
N ASN A 135 16.86 -18.83 2.74
CA ASN A 135 18.22 -18.29 2.77
C ASN A 135 18.40 -16.99 1.97
N LYS A 136 17.48 -16.66 1.04
CA LYS A 136 17.59 -15.47 0.16
C LYS A 136 16.64 -14.36 0.59
N GLU A 137 15.35 -14.66 0.69
CA GLU A 137 14.31 -13.68 0.98
C GLU A 137 13.86 -13.70 2.45
N GLY A 138 14.19 -14.75 3.21
CA GLY A 138 13.82 -14.91 4.60
C GLY A 138 12.47 -15.60 4.81
N SER A 139 12.24 -16.10 6.03
CA SER A 139 11.02 -16.83 6.42
C SER A 139 9.76 -15.96 6.34
N ASP A 140 9.84 -14.71 6.79
CA ASP A 140 8.69 -13.81 6.78
C ASP A 140 8.17 -13.54 5.37
N SER A 141 9.06 -13.30 4.39
CA SER A 141 8.69 -13.03 3.00
C SER A 141 7.90 -14.18 2.39
N ILE A 142 8.28 -15.42 2.69
CA ILE A 142 7.57 -16.61 2.21
C ILE A 142 6.22 -16.75 2.92
N ARG A 143 6.17 -16.57 4.25
CA ARG A 143 4.90 -16.65 5.00
C ARG A 143 3.91 -15.59 4.51
N TRP A 144 4.39 -14.37 4.27
CA TRP A 144 3.61 -13.29 3.70
C TRP A 144 3.08 -13.68 2.32
N TYR A 145 3.96 -14.07 1.39
CA TYR A 145 3.57 -14.47 0.04
C TYR A 145 2.55 -15.62 0.04
N MET A 146 2.78 -16.67 0.83
CA MET A 146 1.86 -17.80 0.93
C MET A 146 0.48 -17.41 1.47
N THR A 147 0.43 -16.38 2.31
CA THR A 147 -0.83 -15.87 2.89
C THR A 147 -1.55 -14.91 1.96
N THR A 148 -0.83 -14.06 1.22
CA THR A 148 -1.40 -12.98 0.41
C THR A 148 -1.65 -13.35 -1.05
N GLN A 149 -0.99 -14.37 -1.58
CA GLN A 149 -1.07 -14.71 -3.01
C GLN A 149 -2.45 -15.24 -3.43
N SER A 150 -3.09 -16.08 -2.62
CA SER A 150 -4.39 -16.66 -2.95
C SER A 150 -5.19 -16.98 -1.70
N ALA A 151 -6.52 -17.14 -1.85
CA ALA A 151 -7.35 -17.64 -0.76
C ALA A 151 -6.86 -19.03 -0.29
N PRO A 152 -6.91 -19.33 1.02
CA PRO A 152 -6.32 -20.56 1.59
C PRO A 152 -6.86 -21.86 0.97
N TRP A 153 -8.15 -21.90 0.62
CA TRP A 153 -8.83 -23.06 0.03
C TRP A 153 -8.58 -23.24 -1.47
N SER A 154 -7.95 -22.25 -2.12
CA SER A 154 -7.63 -22.31 -3.56
C SER A 154 -6.23 -22.87 -3.78
N PRO A 155 -5.98 -23.65 -4.85
CA PRO A 155 -4.63 -24.03 -5.22
C PRO A 155 -3.75 -22.79 -5.46
N THR A 156 -2.55 -22.79 -4.89
CA THR A 156 -1.59 -21.69 -5.03
C THR A 156 -0.53 -22.07 -6.06
N ASN A 157 -0.41 -21.29 -7.14
CA ASN A 157 0.73 -21.42 -8.05
C ASN A 157 1.92 -20.68 -7.44
N PHE A 158 2.91 -21.42 -6.97
CA PHE A 158 4.09 -20.83 -6.34
C PHE A 158 5.03 -20.24 -7.40
N ASP A 159 5.22 -18.93 -7.35
CA ASP A 159 6.20 -18.22 -8.16
C ASP A 159 7.35 -17.69 -7.29
N PRO A 160 8.59 -18.21 -7.47
CA PRO A 160 9.80 -17.67 -6.85
C PRO A 160 9.99 -16.15 -7.00
N ASN A 161 9.56 -15.56 -8.12
CA ASN A 161 9.63 -14.12 -8.32
C ASN A 161 8.59 -13.37 -7.50
N GLY A 162 7.42 -13.96 -7.28
CA GLY A 162 6.38 -13.40 -6.41
C GLY A 162 6.88 -13.19 -4.98
N VAL A 163 7.67 -14.13 -4.44
CA VAL A 163 8.30 -13.98 -3.11
C VAL A 163 9.24 -12.76 -3.07
N ARG A 164 10.04 -12.55 -4.11
CA ARG A 164 10.95 -11.40 -4.21
C ARG A 164 10.21 -10.08 -4.33
N GLU A 165 9.13 -10.06 -5.10
CA GLU A 165 8.27 -8.89 -5.20
C GLU A 165 7.62 -8.55 -3.87
N SER A 166 7.07 -9.53 -3.15
CA SER A 166 6.51 -9.33 -1.80
C SER A 166 7.57 -8.85 -0.81
N TYR A 167 8.78 -9.40 -0.86
CA TYR A 167 9.92 -8.91 -0.08
C TYR A 167 10.22 -7.43 -0.37
N ALA A 168 10.34 -7.06 -1.65
CA ALA A 168 10.67 -5.69 -2.03
C ALA A 168 9.54 -4.70 -1.71
N LYS A 169 8.28 -5.07 -1.96
CA LYS A 169 7.12 -4.21 -1.77
C LYS A 169 6.80 -4.00 -0.30
N MET A 170 6.70 -5.07 0.49
CA MET A 170 6.30 -4.97 1.90
C MET A 170 7.50 -4.72 2.82
N PHE A 171 8.48 -5.62 2.79
CA PHE A 171 9.53 -5.67 3.82
C PHE A 171 10.57 -4.57 3.68
N LEU A 172 11.09 -4.33 2.46
CA LEU A 172 12.03 -3.23 2.25
C LEU A 172 11.37 -1.87 2.52
N THR A 173 10.12 -1.70 2.09
CA THR A 173 9.37 -0.46 2.34
C THR A 173 9.17 -0.22 3.84
N LEU A 174 8.66 -1.21 4.58
CA LEU A 174 8.46 -1.09 6.02
C LEU A 174 9.77 -0.81 6.76
N TRP A 175 10.84 -1.53 6.40
CA TRP A 175 12.15 -1.32 6.98
C TRP A 175 12.69 0.10 6.73
N ASN A 176 12.52 0.63 5.52
CA ASN A 176 12.94 1.98 5.18
C ASN A 176 12.12 3.05 5.93
N VAL A 177 10.81 2.84 6.14
CA VAL A 177 9.98 3.73 6.95
C VAL A 177 10.42 3.68 8.42
N TYR A 178 10.65 2.49 8.96
CA TYR A 178 11.18 2.32 10.32
C TYR A 178 12.53 3.03 10.48
N ARG A 179 13.47 2.83 9.56
CA ARG A 179 14.78 3.47 9.60
C ARG A 179 14.67 4.99 9.52
N PHE A 180 13.85 5.49 8.61
CA PHE A 180 13.55 6.90 8.53
C PHE A 180 13.07 7.46 9.88
N HIS A 181 12.09 6.84 10.53
CA HIS A 181 11.65 7.28 11.85
C HIS A 181 12.76 7.17 12.91
N ALA A 182 13.41 6.01 13.02
CA ALA A 182 14.39 5.72 14.06
C ALA A 182 15.61 6.66 14.01
N ASP A 183 16.09 6.98 12.80
CA ASP A 183 17.26 7.83 12.63
C ASP A 183 16.94 9.28 13.06
N TYR A 184 15.80 9.85 12.64
CA TYR A 184 15.38 11.19 13.10
C TYR A 184 15.02 11.21 14.58
N ALA A 185 14.31 10.18 15.07
CA ALA A 185 13.98 10.06 16.49
C ALA A 185 15.24 10.07 17.37
N ALA A 186 16.30 9.36 16.95
CA ALA A 186 17.58 9.36 17.66
C ALA A 186 18.28 10.73 17.62
N MET A 187 18.25 11.43 16.47
CA MET A 187 18.83 12.78 16.34
C MET A 187 18.11 13.80 17.22
N ASP A 188 16.78 13.69 17.32
CA ASP A 188 15.93 14.62 18.08
C ASP A 188 15.86 14.27 19.58
N GLY A 189 16.42 13.13 20.01
CA GLY A 189 16.26 12.64 21.37
C GLY A 189 14.80 12.31 21.72
N PHE A 190 14.02 11.87 20.73
CA PHE A 190 12.61 11.55 20.88
C PHE A 190 12.40 10.39 21.87
N ASP A 191 11.51 10.62 22.84
CA ASP A 191 11.04 9.60 23.78
C ASP A 191 9.51 9.53 23.73
N ALA A 192 8.99 8.41 23.25
CA ALA A 192 7.55 8.17 23.13
C ALA A 192 6.82 8.13 24.49
N ASN A 193 7.54 7.92 25.60
CA ASN A 193 6.96 7.86 26.94
C ASN A 193 7.05 9.20 27.71
N SER A 194 7.66 10.23 27.11
CA SER A 194 7.84 11.53 27.76
C SER A 194 6.58 12.40 27.68
N GLU A 195 6.12 12.88 28.83
CA GLU A 195 4.98 13.81 28.92
C GLU A 195 5.33 15.22 28.41
N GLU A 196 6.56 15.71 28.63
CA GLU A 196 6.99 17.07 28.24
C GLU A 196 7.05 17.28 26.72
N GLY A 197 7.06 16.19 25.96
CA GLY A 197 7.12 16.16 24.48
C GLY A 197 5.86 15.69 23.78
N TYR A 198 4.81 15.33 24.53
CA TYR A 198 3.61 14.71 23.96
C TYR A 198 2.74 15.72 23.18
N VAL A 199 2.32 15.32 21.99
CA VAL A 199 1.38 16.10 21.16
C VAL A 199 0.12 15.28 20.97
N ALA A 200 -1.01 15.79 21.49
CA ALA A 200 -2.30 15.12 21.38
C ALA A 200 -2.74 15.02 19.91
N VAL A 201 -3.42 13.94 19.53
CA VAL A 201 -3.87 13.69 18.13
C VAL A 201 -4.62 14.88 17.55
N SER A 202 -5.47 15.55 18.32
CA SER A 202 -6.23 16.72 17.89
C SER A 202 -5.38 17.96 17.56
N GLU A 203 -4.15 18.02 18.08
CA GLU A 203 -3.20 19.11 17.86
C GLU A 203 -2.17 18.79 16.77
N ARG A 204 -2.20 17.57 16.22
CA ARG A 204 -1.32 17.15 15.13
C ARG A 204 -1.84 17.67 13.79
N SER A 205 -0.94 17.70 12.80
CA SER A 205 -1.28 18.19 11.46
C SER A 205 -2.45 17.39 10.86
N PRO A 206 -3.22 17.98 9.92
CA PRO A 206 -4.25 17.26 9.19
C PRO A 206 -3.73 15.96 8.54
N LEU A 207 -2.49 15.95 8.07
CA LEU A 207 -1.85 14.78 7.48
C LEU A 207 -1.58 13.66 8.52
N ASP A 208 -1.19 14.01 9.74
CA ASP A 208 -1.00 13.06 10.84
C ASP A 208 -2.33 12.45 11.29
N ARG A 209 -3.34 13.30 11.51
CA ARG A 209 -4.70 12.85 11.86
C ARG A 209 -5.27 11.94 10.78
N TRP A 210 -5.01 12.24 9.52
CA TRP A 210 -5.45 11.43 8.39
C TRP A 210 -4.81 10.04 8.43
N VAL A 211 -3.48 9.92 8.55
CA VAL A 211 -2.83 8.59 8.52
C VAL A 211 -3.20 7.74 9.73
N LEU A 212 -3.44 8.37 10.90
CA LEU A 212 -3.96 7.71 12.10
C LEU A 212 -5.39 7.21 11.90
N SER A 213 -6.27 8.02 11.32
CA SER A 213 -7.60 7.54 10.93
C SER A 213 -7.49 6.37 9.96
N LYS A 214 -6.57 6.47 8.99
CA LYS A 214 -6.44 5.48 7.94
C LYS A 214 -5.91 4.14 8.44
N VAL A 215 -4.95 4.13 9.37
CA VAL A 215 -4.48 2.90 10.01
C VAL A 215 -5.60 2.24 10.83
N THR A 216 -6.44 3.03 11.50
CA THR A 216 -7.63 2.51 12.22
C THR A 216 -8.62 1.84 11.27
N SER A 217 -8.96 2.52 10.15
CA SER A 217 -9.82 1.95 9.10
C SER A 217 -9.27 0.64 8.53
N MET A 218 -7.97 0.61 8.22
CA MET A 218 -7.29 -0.57 7.71
C MET A 218 -7.27 -1.69 8.75
N ALA A 219 -6.95 -1.38 10.02
CA ALA A 219 -6.89 -2.36 11.10
C ALA A 219 -8.25 -3.03 11.36
N ASP A 220 -9.34 -2.23 11.37
CA ASP A 220 -10.70 -2.77 11.48
C ASP A 220 -11.09 -3.66 10.29
N SER A 221 -10.61 -3.34 9.08
CA SER A 221 -10.82 -4.17 7.89
C SER A 221 -10.01 -5.46 7.95
N TYR A 222 -8.73 -5.35 8.28
CA TYR A 222 -7.80 -6.46 8.47
C TYR A 222 -8.35 -7.48 9.46
N HIS A 223 -8.87 -7.02 10.60
CA HIS A 223 -9.46 -7.88 11.60
C HIS A 223 -10.68 -8.63 11.10
N ARG A 224 -11.62 -7.96 10.44
CA ARG A 224 -12.80 -8.60 9.84
C ARG A 224 -12.39 -9.68 8.82
N HIS A 225 -11.42 -9.38 7.95
CA HIS A 225 -10.89 -10.37 7.01
C HIS A 225 -10.26 -11.57 7.73
N PHE A 226 -9.61 -11.38 8.87
CA PHE A 226 -9.10 -12.49 9.68
C PHE A 226 -10.22 -13.33 10.31
N GLU A 227 -11.28 -12.69 10.81
CA GLU A 227 -12.46 -13.39 11.34
C GLU A 227 -13.20 -14.18 10.26
N ASP A 228 -13.22 -13.67 9.03
CA ASP A 228 -13.83 -14.28 7.84
C ASP A 228 -12.89 -15.24 7.08
N TRP A 229 -11.64 -15.39 7.53
CA TRP A 229 -10.59 -16.26 6.98
C TRP A 229 -10.11 -15.83 5.58
N ASP A 230 -10.39 -14.59 5.21
CA ASP A 230 -9.89 -13.88 4.04
C ASP A 230 -8.47 -13.29 4.29
N PHE A 231 -7.56 -14.10 4.86
CA PHE A 231 -6.19 -13.67 5.22
C PHE A 231 -5.43 -13.02 4.06
N HIS A 232 -5.71 -13.48 2.84
CA HIS A 232 -5.12 -12.93 1.62
C HIS A 232 -5.55 -11.49 1.32
N LYS A 233 -6.79 -11.11 1.64
CA LYS A 233 -7.27 -9.73 1.52
C LYS A 233 -6.69 -8.88 2.65
N ALA A 234 -6.71 -9.39 3.88
CA ALA A 234 -6.12 -8.72 5.04
C ALA A 234 -4.66 -8.31 4.78
N GLY A 235 -3.81 -9.26 4.38
CA GLY A 235 -2.40 -8.95 4.12
C GLY A 235 -2.21 -8.00 2.94
N ARG A 236 -3.01 -8.09 1.87
CA ARG A 236 -2.96 -7.12 0.75
C ARG A 236 -3.35 -5.71 1.18
N GLU A 237 -4.37 -5.56 2.01
CA GLU A 237 -4.78 -4.25 2.53
C GLU A 237 -3.70 -3.65 3.44
N LEU A 238 -3.04 -4.47 4.28
CA LEU A 238 -1.91 -4.00 5.09
C LEU A 238 -0.72 -3.59 4.20
N GLU A 239 -0.39 -4.38 3.17
CA GLU A 239 0.66 -4.04 2.20
C GLU A 239 0.34 -2.74 1.46
N GLU A 240 -0.90 -2.57 1.00
CA GLU A 240 -1.37 -1.36 0.32
C GLU A 240 -1.25 -0.13 1.23
N PHE A 241 -1.66 -0.24 2.49
CA PHE A 241 -1.48 0.84 3.46
C PHE A 241 0.00 1.20 3.67
N VAL A 242 0.86 0.20 3.90
CA VAL A 242 2.30 0.45 4.13
C VAL A 242 2.95 1.12 2.92
N VAL A 243 2.64 0.64 1.72
CA VAL A 243 3.26 1.13 0.48
C VAL A 243 2.67 2.48 0.06
N ASN A 244 1.36 2.57 -0.09
CA ASN A 244 0.71 3.73 -0.71
C ASN A 244 0.40 4.82 0.31
N ASP A 245 -0.15 4.47 1.47
CA ASP A 245 -0.57 5.46 2.46
C ASP A 245 0.57 5.96 3.33
N LEU A 246 1.33 5.03 3.91
CA LEU A 246 2.40 5.35 4.83
C LEU A 246 3.65 5.81 4.08
N SER A 247 4.20 5.00 3.18
CA SER A 247 5.48 5.33 2.53
C SER A 247 5.36 6.37 1.42
N ASN A 248 4.55 6.09 0.39
CA ASN A 248 4.49 6.93 -0.81
C ASN A 248 3.76 8.26 -0.60
N TRP A 249 2.89 8.35 0.41
CA TRP A 249 2.16 9.57 0.74
C TRP A 249 2.66 10.20 2.03
N TYR A 250 2.33 9.62 3.19
CA TYR A 250 2.59 10.25 4.48
C TYR A 250 4.08 10.58 4.69
N VAL A 251 4.96 9.59 4.64
CA VAL A 251 6.40 9.76 4.86
C VAL A 251 6.98 10.72 3.83
N ARG A 252 6.66 10.56 2.54
CA ARG A 252 7.15 11.44 1.48
C ARG A 252 6.81 12.91 1.73
N ARG A 253 5.57 13.19 2.18
CA ARG A 253 5.07 14.53 2.48
C ARG A 253 5.57 15.06 3.83
N SER A 254 5.99 14.18 4.74
CA SER A 254 6.49 14.55 6.06
C SER A 254 8.00 14.73 6.17
N ARG A 255 8.79 14.44 5.11
CA ARG A 255 10.27 14.54 5.16
C ARG A 255 10.80 15.89 5.62
N ARG A 256 10.24 16.98 5.08
CA ARG A 256 10.68 18.35 5.42
C ARG A 256 10.45 18.67 6.90
N ARG A 257 9.33 18.19 7.47
CA ARG A 257 8.94 18.41 8.87
C ARG A 257 9.94 17.83 9.87
N LEU A 258 10.63 16.73 9.51
CA LEU A 258 11.67 16.12 10.35
C LEU A 258 13.06 16.70 10.10
N TRP A 259 13.29 17.37 8.97
CA TRP A 259 14.58 18.01 8.64
C TRP A 259 14.79 19.36 9.34
N GLU A 260 13.72 20.01 9.79
CA GLU A 260 13.82 21.28 10.50
C GLU A 260 14.68 21.12 11.77
N GLU A 261 15.70 21.98 11.92
CA GLU A 261 16.57 21.99 13.09
C GLU A 261 15.82 22.47 14.35
N ALA A 262 14.82 23.34 14.16
CA ALA A 262 14.01 23.85 15.26
C ALA A 262 13.04 22.79 15.77
N ASP A 263 13.01 22.59 17.09
CA ASP A 263 11.96 21.79 17.72
C ASP A 263 10.61 22.49 17.60
N SER A 264 9.57 21.74 17.20
CA SER A 264 8.23 22.27 16.96
C SER A 264 7.16 21.22 17.31
N ASN A 265 5.94 21.67 17.63
CA ASN A 265 4.81 20.75 17.84
C ASN A 265 4.52 19.92 16.58
N ASP A 266 4.74 20.48 15.40
CA ASP A 266 4.52 19.79 14.14
C ASP A 266 5.52 18.63 13.96
N LYS A 267 6.81 18.90 14.21
CA LYS A 267 7.88 17.89 14.18
C LYS A 267 7.64 16.78 15.21
N ARG A 268 7.31 17.13 16.46
CA ARG A 268 6.98 16.17 17.52
C ARG A 268 5.73 15.36 17.19
N GLY A 269 4.69 16.01 16.65
CA GLY A 269 3.46 15.34 16.19
C GLY A 269 3.71 14.31 15.09
N CYS A 270 4.60 14.61 14.15
CA CYS A 270 5.06 13.67 13.12
C CYS A 270 5.78 12.46 13.73
N GLN A 271 6.71 12.67 14.68
CA GLN A 271 7.43 11.59 15.37
C GLN A 271 6.48 10.65 16.13
N HIS A 272 5.57 11.20 16.93
CA HIS A 272 4.55 10.41 17.65
C HIS A 272 3.68 9.60 16.69
N THR A 273 3.27 10.21 15.58
CA THR A 273 2.41 9.55 14.59
C THR A 273 3.12 8.39 13.89
N LEU A 274 4.37 8.57 13.45
CA LEU A 274 5.17 7.48 12.88
C LEU A 274 5.37 6.34 13.87
N HIS A 275 5.67 6.67 15.12
CA HIS A 275 5.87 5.70 16.18
C HIS A 275 4.62 4.82 16.39
N GLU A 276 3.46 5.47 16.57
CA GLU A 276 2.18 4.78 16.77
C GLU A 276 1.80 3.91 15.57
N VAL A 277 1.89 4.45 14.35
CA VAL A 277 1.55 3.69 13.12
C VAL A 277 2.48 2.49 12.95
N LEU A 278 3.77 2.62 13.20
CA LEU A 278 4.72 1.50 13.10
C LEU A 278 4.43 0.40 14.11
N LEU A 279 4.07 0.75 15.36
CA LEU A 279 3.67 -0.24 16.36
C LEU A 279 2.42 -1.01 15.92
N LEU A 280 1.40 -0.31 15.43
CA LEU A 280 0.16 -0.93 14.94
C LEU A 280 0.42 -1.84 13.73
N VAL A 281 1.22 -1.40 12.76
CA VAL A 281 1.61 -2.23 11.61
C VAL A 281 2.34 -3.50 12.08
N CYS A 282 3.26 -3.37 13.04
CA CYS A 282 3.97 -4.53 13.59
C CYS A 282 3.02 -5.53 14.27
N GLN A 283 2.09 -5.04 15.09
CA GLN A 283 1.09 -5.87 15.77
C GLN A 283 0.22 -6.64 14.78
N LEU A 284 -0.27 -5.98 13.74
CA LEU A 284 -1.12 -6.60 12.71
C LEU A 284 -0.36 -7.60 11.84
N MET A 285 0.91 -7.32 11.54
CA MET A 285 1.77 -8.15 10.69
C MET A 285 2.28 -9.41 11.41
N ALA A 286 2.51 -9.35 12.72
CA ALA A 286 3.17 -10.40 13.50
C ALA A 286 2.57 -11.82 13.41
N PRO A 287 1.23 -12.02 13.34
CA PRO A 287 0.64 -13.36 13.16
C PRO A 287 1.08 -14.04 11.85
N VAL A 288 1.31 -13.25 10.80
CA VAL A 288 1.71 -13.77 9.47
C VAL A 288 3.22 -13.86 9.36
N SER A 289 3.93 -12.79 9.73
CA SER A 289 5.37 -12.64 9.55
C SER A 289 6.01 -12.27 10.89
N PRO A 290 6.47 -13.24 11.70
CA PRO A 290 6.80 -12.96 13.09
C PRO A 290 8.14 -12.27 13.33
N PHE A 291 9.13 -12.34 12.44
CA PHE A 291 10.50 -11.94 12.82
C PHE A 291 10.78 -10.43 12.67
N MET A 292 10.55 -9.86 11.49
CA MET A 292 10.80 -8.43 11.23
C MET A 292 9.96 -7.49 12.11
N PRO A 293 8.63 -7.63 12.23
CA PRO A 293 7.85 -6.74 13.09
C PRO A 293 8.26 -6.88 14.56
N ASP A 294 8.74 -8.04 15.00
CA ASP A 294 9.22 -8.24 16.37
C ASP A 294 10.58 -7.55 16.63
N VAL A 295 11.44 -7.45 15.60
CA VAL A 295 12.66 -6.62 15.66
C VAL A 295 12.30 -5.13 15.75
N ILE A 296 11.41 -4.65 14.87
CA ILE A 296 10.99 -3.25 14.84
C ILE A 296 10.28 -2.87 16.13
N HIS A 297 9.31 -3.67 16.57
CA HIS A 297 8.54 -3.42 17.78
C HIS A 297 9.40 -3.42 19.04
N ARG A 298 10.39 -4.32 19.18
CA ARG A 298 11.34 -4.27 20.29
C ARG A 298 12.18 -3.00 20.27
N ALA A 299 12.61 -2.56 19.08
CA ALA A 299 13.38 -1.34 18.97
C ALA A 299 12.57 -0.08 19.36
N LEU A 300 11.26 -0.09 19.12
CA LEU A 300 10.38 1.05 19.41
C LEU A 300 9.81 1.02 20.84
N SER A 301 9.35 -0.14 21.33
CA SER A 301 8.65 -0.27 22.62
C SER A 301 9.44 -0.98 23.72
N GLY A 302 10.61 -1.56 23.39
CA GLY A 302 11.40 -2.37 24.33
C GLY A 302 10.86 -3.78 24.60
N SER A 303 9.74 -4.17 23.99
CA SER A 303 9.09 -5.48 24.22
C SER A 303 8.77 -6.22 22.92
N SER A 304 8.58 -7.54 23.03
CA SER A 304 8.24 -8.38 21.87
C SER A 304 6.82 -8.11 21.40
N VAL A 305 6.62 -8.00 20.08
CA VAL A 305 5.28 -7.81 19.51
C VAL A 305 4.36 -9.00 19.79
N HIS A 306 4.91 -10.20 20.00
CA HIS A 306 4.15 -11.42 20.29
C HIS A 306 3.52 -11.43 21.68
N LEU A 307 3.89 -10.48 22.54
CA LEU A 307 3.29 -10.25 23.85
C LEU A 307 2.40 -9.01 23.85
N ALA A 308 2.31 -8.30 22.73
CA ALA A 308 1.48 -7.12 22.61
C ALA A 308 0.01 -7.49 22.45
N ASP A 309 -0.83 -6.68 23.06
CA ASP A 309 -2.28 -6.77 22.96
C ASP A 309 -2.76 -6.48 21.53
N TRP A 310 -3.79 -7.21 21.09
CA TRP A 310 -4.38 -7.00 19.76
C TRP A 310 -5.11 -5.66 19.68
N PRO A 311 -4.78 -4.76 18.73
CA PRO A 311 -5.15 -3.34 18.84
C PRO A 311 -6.65 -3.06 18.70
N ILE A 312 -7.40 -3.98 18.10
CA ILE A 312 -8.85 -3.83 17.87
C ILE A 312 -9.65 -3.94 19.19
N GLY A 313 -9.05 -4.54 20.22
CA GLY A 313 -9.71 -4.88 21.47
C GLY A 313 -10.49 -6.20 21.40
N SER A 314 -10.94 -6.68 22.56
CA SER A 314 -11.77 -7.87 22.74
C SER A 314 -12.49 -7.80 24.10
N SER A 315 -13.13 -8.89 24.53
CA SER A 315 -13.64 -8.99 25.91
C SER A 315 -12.54 -9.05 26.99
N LEU A 316 -11.28 -9.26 26.60
CA LEU A 316 -10.13 -9.41 27.50
C LEU A 316 -9.18 -8.20 27.47
N VAL A 317 -9.23 -7.41 26.40
CA VAL A 317 -8.24 -6.38 26.07
C VAL A 317 -8.97 -5.14 25.58
N GLU A 318 -8.62 -3.96 26.08
CA GLU A 318 -9.21 -2.71 25.60
C GLU A 318 -8.71 -2.34 24.20
N ARG A 319 -9.56 -1.68 23.42
CA ARG A 319 -9.21 -1.18 22.09
C ARG A 319 -8.18 -0.04 22.21
N SER A 320 -7.08 -0.13 21.47
CA SER A 320 -5.96 0.83 21.51
C SER A 320 -5.77 1.61 20.20
N LEU A 321 -6.67 1.45 19.22
CA LEU A 321 -6.61 2.17 17.95
C LEU A 321 -6.88 3.68 18.10
N PRO A 322 -6.20 4.55 17.32
CA PRO A 322 -6.46 5.98 17.30
C PRO A 322 -7.86 6.31 16.75
N PRO A 323 -8.38 7.53 17.00
CA PRO A 323 -9.69 7.95 16.51
C PRO A 323 -9.81 7.86 14.99
N ARG A 324 -10.97 7.41 14.51
CA ARG A 324 -11.31 7.39 13.09
C ARG A 324 -12.11 8.64 12.71
N ASP A 325 -11.70 9.30 11.64
CA ASP A 325 -12.35 10.44 11.02
C ASP A 325 -12.64 10.13 9.53
N TYR A 326 -13.89 9.75 9.24
CA TYR A 326 -14.35 9.41 7.89
C TYR A 326 -14.29 10.60 6.93
N GLY A 327 -14.62 11.80 7.41
CA GLY A 327 -14.62 13.00 6.58
C GLY A 327 -13.20 13.35 6.13
N LEU A 328 -12.24 13.23 7.04
CA LEU A 328 -10.83 13.45 6.74
C LEU A 328 -10.26 12.43 5.75
N GLU A 329 -10.67 11.16 5.86
CA GLU A 329 -10.31 10.12 4.89
C GLU A 329 -10.86 10.42 3.49
N GLN A 330 -12.13 10.81 3.39
CA GLN A 330 -12.76 11.17 2.13
C GLN A 330 -12.12 12.41 1.50
N GLN A 331 -11.84 13.45 2.29
CA GLN A 331 -11.13 14.64 1.83
C GLN A 331 -9.76 14.30 1.25
N MET A 332 -8.98 13.45 1.93
CA MET A 332 -7.66 13.06 1.41
C MET A 332 -7.76 12.17 0.16
N ALA A 333 -8.78 11.31 0.05
CA ALA A 333 -9.02 10.55 -1.17
C ALA A 333 -9.27 11.50 -2.35
N LEU A 334 -10.11 12.53 -2.17
CA LEU A 334 -10.32 13.56 -3.17
C LEU A 334 -9.04 14.33 -3.51
N VAL A 335 -8.26 14.75 -2.50
CA VAL A 335 -6.96 15.43 -2.70
C VAL A 335 -6.02 14.59 -3.59
N ARG A 336 -5.93 13.28 -3.35
CA ARG A 336 -5.09 12.39 -4.16
C ARG A 336 -5.61 12.23 -5.58
N ASN A 337 -6.93 12.10 -5.75
CA ASN A 337 -7.55 12.03 -7.08
C ASN A 337 -7.33 13.32 -7.87
N LEU A 338 -7.46 14.48 -7.22
CA LEU A 338 -7.15 15.79 -7.81
C LEU A 338 -5.66 15.90 -8.18
N ALA A 339 -4.76 15.42 -7.32
CA ALA A 339 -3.33 15.39 -7.61
C ALA A 339 -3.00 14.53 -8.85
N GLU A 340 -3.64 13.37 -9.00
CA GLU A 340 -3.51 12.54 -10.19
C GLU A 340 -4.09 13.23 -11.43
N ALA A 341 -5.30 13.80 -11.32
CA ALA A 341 -5.95 14.51 -12.41
C ALA A 341 -5.12 15.69 -12.90
N GLY A 342 -4.57 16.51 -12.00
CA GLY A 342 -3.73 17.63 -12.39
C GLY A 342 -2.36 17.21 -12.93
N ARG A 343 -1.79 16.09 -12.48
CA ARG A 343 -0.60 15.51 -13.13
C ARG A 343 -0.88 15.10 -14.56
N ARG A 344 -2.06 14.53 -14.84
CA ARG A 344 -2.52 14.19 -16.19
C ARG A 344 -2.70 15.44 -17.05
N ILE A 345 -3.39 16.48 -16.56
CA ILE A 345 -3.49 17.79 -17.23
C ILE A 345 -2.10 18.28 -17.67
N ARG A 346 -1.14 18.28 -16.74
CA ARG A 346 0.22 18.74 -17.01
C ARG A 346 0.91 17.93 -18.10
N VAL A 347 0.74 16.61 -18.12
CA VAL A 347 1.33 15.75 -19.15
C VAL A 347 0.70 16.02 -20.51
N ASP A 348 -0.62 16.13 -20.56
CA ASP A 348 -1.38 16.32 -21.80
C ASP A 348 -1.07 17.69 -22.44
N GLU A 349 -0.87 18.72 -21.62
CA GLU A 349 -0.48 20.07 -22.05
C GLU A 349 1.05 20.24 -22.23
N GLY A 350 1.84 19.17 -22.09
CA GLY A 350 3.31 19.25 -22.22
C GLY A 350 4.01 20.09 -21.15
N ARG A 351 3.35 20.37 -20.01
CA ARG A 351 3.93 21.09 -18.86
C ARG A 351 4.92 20.19 -18.13
N ARG A 352 6.22 20.40 -18.37
CA ARG A 352 7.29 19.62 -17.71
C ARG A 352 7.16 19.63 -16.18
N GLN A 353 7.61 18.55 -15.55
CA GLN A 353 7.37 18.27 -14.12
C GLN A 353 7.82 19.40 -13.17
N ARG A 354 8.94 20.07 -13.48
CA ARG A 354 9.54 21.09 -12.59
C ARG A 354 9.15 22.53 -12.90
N LEU A 355 8.53 22.79 -14.06
CA LEU A 355 8.00 24.10 -14.43
C LEU A 355 6.68 24.35 -13.67
N PRO A 356 6.67 25.22 -12.63
CA PRO A 356 5.46 25.48 -11.86
C PRO A 356 4.34 26.06 -12.71
N CYS A 357 3.09 25.87 -12.31
CA CYS A 357 1.96 26.70 -12.75
C CYS A 357 1.76 27.83 -11.75
N ARG A 358 1.45 29.04 -12.22
CA ARG A 358 1.26 30.18 -11.31
C ARG A 358 0.00 30.04 -10.48
N ASN A 359 -1.09 29.62 -11.13
CA ASN A 359 -2.40 29.53 -10.52
C ASN A 359 -3.06 28.19 -10.82
N GLY A 360 -3.89 27.74 -9.88
CA GLY A 360 -4.82 26.65 -10.04
C GLY A 360 -6.07 26.88 -9.21
N TRP A 361 -7.17 26.25 -9.60
CA TRP A 361 -8.46 26.40 -8.95
C TRP A 361 -9.13 25.05 -8.75
N ILE A 362 -9.72 24.87 -7.58
CA ILE A 362 -10.64 23.77 -7.26
C ILE A 362 -12.05 24.35 -7.32
N ILE A 363 -12.92 23.75 -8.12
CA ILE A 363 -14.31 24.18 -8.29
C ILE A 363 -15.24 23.09 -7.79
N GLY A 364 -16.11 23.45 -6.85
CA GLY A 364 -17.03 22.52 -6.19
C GLY A 364 -16.37 21.63 -5.12
N GLY A 365 -17.14 20.66 -4.62
CA GLY A 365 -16.69 19.71 -3.60
C GLY A 365 -16.65 20.26 -2.15
N PRO A 366 -16.16 19.44 -1.20
CA PRO A 366 -16.00 19.84 0.19
C PRO A 366 -14.84 20.83 0.36
N GLY A 367 -14.81 21.56 1.47
CA GLY A 367 -13.66 22.41 1.80
C GLY A 367 -12.39 21.59 2.01
N LEU A 368 -11.36 21.85 1.20
CA LEU A 368 -10.05 21.17 1.25
C LEU A 368 -8.93 22.06 1.81
N GLY A 369 -9.27 23.16 2.50
CA GLY A 369 -8.30 24.18 2.94
C GLY A 369 -7.10 23.61 3.69
N ASP A 370 -7.32 22.65 4.60
CA ASP A 370 -6.28 21.95 5.37
C ASP A 370 -5.26 21.19 4.50
N PHE A 371 -5.59 20.94 3.24
CA PHE A 371 -4.78 20.19 2.27
C PHE A 371 -4.38 20.99 1.04
N HIS A 372 -4.70 22.30 0.97
CA HIS A 372 -4.34 23.15 -0.17
C HIS A 372 -2.83 23.14 -0.44
N ASP A 373 -2.01 23.34 0.59
CA ASP A 373 -0.55 23.35 0.45
C ASP A 373 -0.03 22.00 -0.04
N ILE A 374 -0.63 20.91 0.47
CA ILE A 374 -0.27 19.56 0.04
C ILE A 374 -0.58 19.37 -1.44
N LEU A 375 -1.79 19.73 -1.87
CA LEU A 375 -2.20 19.57 -3.25
C LEU A 375 -1.43 20.52 -4.20
N ALA A 376 -1.19 21.76 -3.79
CA ALA A 376 -0.43 22.74 -4.55
C ALA A 376 1.01 22.27 -4.82
N GLU A 377 1.69 21.74 -3.80
CA GLU A 377 3.02 21.15 -3.98
C GLU A 377 2.99 19.91 -4.88
N GLU A 378 1.99 19.03 -4.76
CA GLU A 378 1.87 17.83 -5.60
C GLU A 378 1.60 18.15 -7.08
N LEU A 379 0.87 19.23 -7.33
CA LEU A 379 0.57 19.75 -8.66
C LEU A 379 1.65 20.69 -9.20
N ASN A 380 2.58 21.09 -8.34
CA ASN A 380 3.57 22.13 -8.62
C ASN A 380 2.89 23.43 -9.10
N VAL A 381 1.98 23.94 -8.27
CA VAL A 381 1.20 25.18 -8.46
C VAL A 381 1.54 26.14 -7.34
N GLU A 382 1.77 27.42 -7.64
CA GLU A 382 2.12 28.42 -6.62
C GLU A 382 0.91 28.88 -5.81
N ASN A 383 -0.20 29.16 -6.50
CA ASN A 383 -1.43 29.64 -5.86
C ASN A 383 -2.58 28.70 -6.21
N LEU A 384 -2.98 27.86 -5.27
CA LEU A 384 -4.16 27.01 -5.39
C LEU A 384 -5.33 27.61 -4.61
N MET A 385 -6.40 27.95 -5.33
CA MET A 385 -7.57 28.64 -4.79
C MET A 385 -8.83 27.80 -4.96
N THR A 386 -9.89 28.16 -4.24
CA THR A 386 -11.23 27.61 -4.48
C THR A 386 -12.07 28.64 -5.23
N GLU A 387 -12.84 28.17 -6.21
CA GLU A 387 -13.80 28.98 -6.97
C GLU A 387 -15.15 28.27 -7.05
N GLU A 388 -16.22 29.03 -7.31
CA GLU A 388 -17.58 28.47 -7.40
C GLU A 388 -18.03 28.23 -8.84
N ASP A 389 -17.52 29.03 -9.78
CA ASP A 389 -18.02 29.06 -11.15
C ASP A 389 -16.98 28.53 -12.16
N LEU A 390 -17.29 27.36 -12.74
CA LEU A 390 -16.47 26.75 -13.79
C LEU A 390 -16.56 27.50 -15.13
N ASP A 391 -17.68 28.18 -15.41
CA ASP A 391 -17.89 28.89 -16.67
C ASP A 391 -16.91 30.07 -16.83
N ARG A 392 -16.27 30.52 -15.73
CA ARG A 392 -15.16 31.49 -15.78
C ARG A 392 -13.97 31.00 -16.60
N PHE A 393 -13.70 29.70 -16.59
CA PHE A 393 -12.55 29.07 -17.26
C PHE A 393 -12.92 28.42 -18.58
N GLN A 394 -14.21 28.39 -18.92
CA GLN A 394 -14.72 27.79 -20.13
C GLN A 394 -15.24 28.85 -21.10
N ARG A 395 -15.29 28.50 -22.38
CA ARG A 395 -15.98 29.24 -23.43
C ARG A 395 -16.92 28.33 -24.16
N ILE A 396 -17.98 28.92 -24.70
CA ILE A 396 -18.90 28.21 -25.57
C ILE A 396 -18.23 28.05 -26.95
N VAL A 397 -18.32 26.85 -27.51
CA VAL A 397 -17.94 26.54 -28.88
C VAL A 397 -19.14 25.94 -29.57
N LEU A 398 -19.55 26.52 -30.69
CA LEU A 398 -20.65 26.03 -31.50
C LEU A 398 -20.10 25.19 -32.64
N GLU A 399 -20.07 23.87 -32.45
CA GLU A 399 -19.62 22.96 -33.50
C GLU A 399 -20.71 22.78 -34.57
N PRO A 400 -20.38 22.83 -35.87
CA PRO A 400 -21.37 22.68 -36.93
C PRO A 400 -21.87 21.24 -37.02
N ASN A 401 -23.20 21.05 -37.03
CA ASN A 401 -23.80 19.81 -37.49
C ASN A 401 -23.72 19.76 -39.02
N ARG A 402 -22.56 19.33 -39.53
CA ARG A 402 -22.24 19.35 -40.97
C ARG A 402 -23.24 18.58 -41.82
N LYS A 403 -23.91 17.57 -41.27
CA LYS A 403 -24.94 16.81 -41.98
C LYS A 403 -26.20 17.65 -42.23
N VAL A 404 -26.67 18.36 -41.20
CA VAL A 404 -27.86 19.21 -41.28
C VAL A 404 -27.56 20.45 -42.11
N LEU A 405 -26.46 21.17 -41.79
CA LEU A 405 -26.02 22.35 -42.54
C LEU A 405 -25.71 22.03 -44.00
N GLY A 406 -25.15 20.85 -44.30
CA GLY A 406 -24.86 20.45 -45.68
C GLY A 406 -26.11 20.23 -46.52
N ALA A 407 -27.17 19.65 -45.94
CA ALA A 407 -28.46 19.51 -46.63
C ALA A 407 -29.16 20.86 -46.85
N LYS A 408 -28.99 21.78 -45.90
CA LYS A 408 -29.63 23.11 -45.86
C LYS A 408 -28.95 24.13 -46.78
N CYS A 409 -27.62 24.25 -46.70
CA CYS A 409 -26.83 25.30 -47.36
C CYS A 409 -26.17 24.85 -48.68
N ARG A 410 -26.06 23.53 -48.92
CA ARG A 410 -25.53 22.93 -50.15
C ARG A 410 -24.18 23.54 -50.57
N SER A 411 -24.13 24.26 -51.71
CA SER A 411 -22.91 24.90 -52.24
C SER A 411 -22.35 26.00 -51.33
N ASP A 412 -23.20 26.60 -50.49
CA ASP A 412 -22.84 27.73 -49.64
C ASP A 412 -22.34 27.29 -48.26
N LEU A 413 -22.31 25.98 -47.97
CA LEU A 413 -21.83 25.42 -46.72
C LEU A 413 -20.44 25.97 -46.31
N PRO A 414 -19.42 26.07 -47.20
CA PRO A 414 -18.13 26.62 -46.81
C PRO A 414 -18.21 28.07 -46.30
N ALA A 415 -19.11 28.89 -46.88
CA ALA A 415 -19.30 30.27 -46.46
C ALA A 415 -20.02 30.37 -45.10
N VAL A 416 -20.98 29.48 -44.84
CA VAL A 416 -21.65 29.39 -43.53
C VAL A 416 -20.68 28.93 -42.45
N LEU A 417 -19.88 27.89 -42.74
CA LEU A 417 -18.85 27.39 -41.80
C LEU A 417 -17.80 28.45 -41.48
N ALA A 418 -17.31 29.19 -42.49
CA ALA A 418 -16.35 30.27 -42.27
C ALA A 418 -16.92 31.40 -41.39
N LYS A 419 -18.21 31.72 -41.54
CA LYS A 419 -18.87 32.71 -40.68
C LYS A 419 -19.10 32.19 -39.26
N LEU A 420 -19.46 30.91 -39.12
CA LEU A 420 -19.64 30.27 -37.81
C LEU A 420 -18.32 30.25 -37.03
N ASP A 421 -17.21 29.96 -37.70
CA ASP A 421 -15.87 29.90 -37.11
C ASP A 421 -15.39 31.26 -36.56
N THR A 422 -15.79 32.36 -37.19
CA THR A 422 -15.44 33.73 -36.77
C THR A 422 -16.48 34.41 -35.87
N ALA A 423 -17.62 33.76 -35.62
CA ALA A 423 -18.69 34.36 -34.84
C ALA A 423 -18.37 34.31 -33.34
N ASP A 424 -18.84 35.33 -32.60
CA ASP A 424 -18.85 35.27 -31.14
C ASP A 424 -19.89 34.22 -30.70
N ALA A 425 -19.42 33.12 -30.10
CA ALA A 425 -20.24 31.96 -29.80
C ALA A 425 -21.36 32.27 -28.80
N ASP A 426 -21.07 33.07 -27.77
CA ASP A 426 -22.04 33.47 -26.76
C ASP A 426 -23.18 34.31 -27.37
N SER A 427 -22.83 35.35 -28.13
CA SER A 427 -23.82 36.19 -28.82
C SER A 427 -24.61 35.39 -29.85
N LEU A 428 -23.94 34.54 -30.63
CA LEU A 428 -24.60 33.74 -31.66
C LEU A 428 -25.54 32.68 -31.06
N LEU A 429 -25.18 32.08 -29.93
CA LEU A 429 -26.06 31.14 -29.22
C LEU A 429 -27.35 31.84 -28.77
N LEU A 430 -27.24 33.04 -28.18
CA LEU A 430 -28.40 33.86 -27.81
C LEU A 430 -29.29 34.20 -29.01
N GLU A 431 -28.69 34.54 -30.15
CA GLU A 431 -29.44 34.79 -31.40
C GLU A 431 -30.12 33.52 -31.94
N ILE A 432 -29.49 32.35 -31.79
CA ILE A 432 -30.05 31.04 -32.18
C ILE A 432 -31.25 30.71 -31.29
N GLU A 433 -31.13 30.89 -29.97
CA GLU A 433 -32.20 30.67 -29.00
C GLU A 433 -33.39 31.63 -29.20
N ALA A 434 -33.10 32.89 -29.57
CA ALA A 434 -34.11 33.88 -29.94
C ALA A 434 -34.69 33.65 -31.35
N GLY A 435 -34.16 32.71 -32.13
CA GLY A 435 -34.62 32.34 -33.47
C GLY A 435 -34.27 33.35 -34.57
N ILE A 436 -33.34 34.27 -34.32
CA ILE A 436 -32.97 35.37 -35.23
C ILE A 436 -31.58 35.21 -35.86
N ALA A 437 -30.79 34.23 -35.44
CA ALA A 437 -29.46 33.99 -35.97
C ALA A 437 -29.48 33.69 -37.48
N ALA A 438 -28.64 34.37 -38.25
CA ALA A 438 -28.47 34.08 -39.67
C ALA A 438 -27.00 34.21 -40.11
N LEU A 439 -26.45 33.13 -40.67
CA LEU A 439 -25.09 33.11 -41.21
C LEU A 439 -25.14 32.93 -42.74
N ALA A 440 -24.45 33.82 -43.45
CA ALA A 440 -24.40 33.84 -44.92
C ALA A 440 -25.78 33.78 -45.62
N GLY A 441 -26.82 34.35 -44.99
CA GLY A 441 -28.19 34.39 -45.53
C GLY A 441 -29.07 33.19 -45.14
N TYR A 442 -28.54 32.23 -44.38
CA TYR A 442 -29.29 31.07 -43.88
C TYR A 442 -29.57 31.26 -42.38
N GLN A 443 -30.83 31.07 -41.98
CA GLN A 443 -31.21 31.04 -40.57
C GLN A 443 -30.53 29.84 -39.89
N ILE A 444 -29.94 30.05 -38.71
CA ILE A 444 -29.29 29.00 -37.91
C ILE A 444 -30.18 28.66 -36.72
N THR A 445 -30.32 27.37 -36.43
CA THR A 445 -31.18 26.82 -35.37
C THR A 445 -30.38 25.81 -34.54
N MET A 446 -30.93 25.36 -33.40
CA MET A 446 -30.28 24.36 -32.54
C MET A 446 -30.01 23.01 -33.24
N ASP A 447 -30.75 22.67 -34.31
CA ASP A 447 -30.50 21.45 -35.09
C ASP A 447 -29.24 21.55 -35.98
N ASP A 448 -28.81 22.78 -36.30
CA ASP A 448 -27.70 23.07 -37.19
C ASP A 448 -26.33 23.04 -36.49
N ILE A 449 -26.32 23.03 -35.15
CA ILE A 449 -25.12 23.16 -34.31
C ILE A 449 -25.13 22.15 -33.15
N GLU A 450 -23.96 21.93 -32.55
CA GLU A 450 -23.78 21.26 -31.27
C GLU A 450 -23.08 22.23 -30.32
N VAL A 451 -23.70 22.51 -29.18
CA VAL A 451 -23.13 23.41 -28.17
C VAL A 451 -22.17 22.62 -27.31
N ARG A 452 -20.90 23.02 -27.28
CA ARG A 452 -19.88 22.47 -26.39
C ARG A 452 -19.29 23.57 -25.52
N ARG A 453 -18.87 23.20 -24.32
CA ARG A 453 -18.00 24.02 -23.49
C ARG A 453 -16.59 23.48 -23.62
N THR A 454 -15.65 24.33 -23.99
CA THR A 454 -14.21 24.02 -23.99
C THR A 454 -13.51 24.97 -23.05
N GLU A 455 -12.33 24.61 -22.58
CA GLU A 455 -11.49 25.50 -21.82
C GLU A 455 -11.13 26.75 -22.64
N ARG A 456 -11.03 27.90 -21.96
CA ARG A 456 -10.48 29.13 -22.54
C ARG A 456 -8.98 28.95 -22.80
N ASP A 457 -8.47 29.64 -23.80
CA ASP A 457 -7.05 29.56 -24.17
C ASP A 457 -6.16 29.87 -22.95
N GLY A 458 -5.22 28.97 -22.66
CA GLY A 458 -4.31 29.06 -21.50
C GLY A 458 -4.80 28.38 -20.23
N TYR A 459 -6.02 27.83 -20.20
CA TYR A 459 -6.50 26.99 -19.08
C TYR A 459 -6.68 25.54 -19.54
N SER A 460 -6.50 24.61 -18.61
CA SER A 460 -6.81 23.20 -18.81
C SER A 460 -7.46 22.63 -17.55
N ALA A 461 -8.49 21.80 -17.72
CA ALA A 461 -9.37 21.38 -16.64
C ALA A 461 -9.58 19.86 -16.62
N ALA A 462 -9.85 19.32 -15.44
CA ALA A 462 -10.33 17.95 -15.27
C ALA A 462 -11.44 17.92 -14.23
N THR A 463 -12.57 17.31 -14.57
CA THR A 463 -13.69 17.09 -13.66
C THR A 463 -13.69 15.66 -13.17
N LEU A 464 -13.72 15.50 -11.85
CA LEU A 464 -13.89 14.25 -11.14
C LEU A 464 -15.34 14.17 -10.68
N ALA A 465 -16.06 13.15 -11.15
CA ALA A 465 -17.38 12.83 -10.63
C ALA A 465 -17.21 11.94 -9.39
N ASP A 466 -17.72 12.38 -8.25
CA ASP A 466 -17.71 11.62 -7.00
C ASP A 466 -19.15 11.44 -6.49
N GLU A 467 -19.49 10.23 -6.02
CA GLU A 467 -20.84 9.92 -5.54
C GLU A 467 -21.21 10.68 -4.26
N ASP A 468 -20.22 10.99 -3.40
CA ASP A 468 -20.44 11.63 -2.11
C ASP A 468 -20.42 13.17 -2.22
N PHE A 469 -19.56 13.71 -3.10
CA PHE A 469 -19.29 15.15 -3.19
C PHE A 469 -19.81 15.84 -4.46
N GLY A 470 -20.34 15.09 -5.41
CA GLY A 470 -20.69 15.59 -6.72
C GLY A 470 -19.46 15.88 -7.59
N ASP A 471 -19.65 16.68 -8.64
CA ASP A 471 -18.59 17.01 -9.58
C ASP A 471 -17.61 18.03 -8.96
N VAL A 472 -16.33 17.65 -8.89
CA VAL A 472 -15.23 18.51 -8.46
C VAL A 472 -14.28 18.72 -9.63
N SER A 473 -14.05 19.97 -10.01
CA SER A 473 -13.15 20.29 -11.13
C SER A 473 -11.84 20.90 -10.64
N LEU A 474 -10.74 20.48 -11.22
CA LEU A 474 -9.43 21.12 -11.08
C LEU A 474 -9.09 21.85 -12.36
N VAL A 475 -8.78 23.14 -12.27
CA VAL A 475 -8.32 23.97 -13.39
C VAL A 475 -6.90 24.43 -13.13
N LEU A 476 -6.02 24.31 -14.12
CA LEU A 476 -4.65 24.83 -14.08
C LEU A 476 -4.46 25.96 -15.09
N ASP A 477 -3.77 27.01 -14.66
CA ASP A 477 -3.25 28.05 -15.53
C ASP A 477 -1.98 27.54 -16.23
N MET A 478 -2.09 27.38 -17.55
CA MET A 478 -1.05 26.84 -18.41
C MET A 478 -0.21 27.94 -19.06
N SER A 479 -0.46 29.21 -18.76
CA SER A 479 0.40 30.30 -19.19
C SER A 479 1.83 30.15 -18.62
N VAL A 480 2.79 30.65 -19.37
CA VAL A 480 4.23 30.63 -19.04
C VAL A 480 4.75 32.05 -19.20
N ASP A 481 5.49 32.51 -18.21
CA ASP A 481 6.24 33.76 -18.23
C ASP A 481 7.70 33.52 -17.83
N ASP A 482 8.54 34.54 -17.97
CA ASP A 482 9.98 34.43 -17.74
C ASP A 482 10.32 34.06 -16.28
N GLU A 483 9.50 34.48 -15.31
CA GLU A 483 9.69 34.14 -13.89
C GLU A 483 9.44 32.64 -13.66
N LEU A 484 8.36 32.08 -14.22
CA LEU A 484 8.09 30.65 -14.14
C LEU A 484 9.17 29.83 -14.84
N LEU A 485 9.67 30.29 -15.98
CA LEU A 485 10.78 29.65 -16.71
C LEU A 485 12.04 29.61 -15.85
N SER A 486 12.43 30.75 -15.25
CA SER A 486 13.57 30.85 -14.33
C SER A 486 13.43 29.90 -13.14
N ARG A 487 12.27 29.89 -12.47
CA ARG A 487 12.00 29.01 -11.32
C ARG A 487 12.02 27.54 -11.70
N GLY A 488 11.44 27.22 -12.86
CA GLY A 488 11.49 25.88 -13.43
C GLY A 488 12.91 25.43 -13.76
N LEU A 489 13.75 26.34 -14.26
CA LEU A 489 15.16 26.08 -14.57
C LEU A 489 15.97 25.84 -13.30
N ALA A 490 15.82 26.68 -12.27
CA ALA A 490 16.46 26.49 -10.97
C ALA A 490 16.20 25.10 -10.38
N ARG A 491 14.95 24.61 -10.45
CA ARG A 491 14.59 23.27 -9.94
C ARG A 491 15.23 22.13 -10.73
N ASP A 492 15.41 22.28 -12.04
CA ASP A 492 16.15 21.31 -12.85
C ASP A 492 17.65 21.34 -12.53
N VAL A 493 18.23 22.54 -12.32
CA VAL A 493 19.62 22.73 -11.86
C VAL A 493 19.85 22.05 -10.50
N ILE A 494 19.00 22.35 -9.51
CA ILE A 494 19.07 21.75 -8.17
C ILE A 494 19.07 20.22 -8.26
N ARG A 495 18.15 19.63 -9.02
CA ARG A 495 18.09 18.17 -9.18
C ARG A 495 19.39 17.59 -9.72
N ARG A 496 19.97 18.22 -10.74
CA ARG A 496 21.19 17.72 -11.38
C ARG A 496 22.39 17.81 -10.44
N ILE A 497 22.50 18.91 -9.71
CA ILE A 497 23.53 19.08 -8.67
C ILE A 497 23.34 18.06 -7.54
N GLN A 498 22.11 17.88 -7.05
CA GLN A 498 21.82 16.89 -6.00
C GLN A 498 22.07 15.44 -6.45
N SER A 499 21.84 15.14 -7.73
CA SER A 499 22.22 13.84 -8.30
C SER A 499 23.74 13.68 -8.30
N LYS A 500 24.47 14.74 -8.67
CA LYS A 500 25.93 14.74 -8.65
C LYS A 500 26.50 14.60 -7.24
N ARG A 501 25.91 15.26 -6.23
CA ARG A 501 26.29 15.10 -4.82
C ARG A 501 26.21 13.64 -4.37
N LYS A 502 25.16 12.93 -4.79
CA LYS A 502 25.02 11.48 -4.52
C LYS A 502 26.04 10.63 -5.27
N GLU A 503 26.36 10.98 -6.51
CA GLU A 503 27.42 10.30 -7.27
C GLU A 503 28.81 10.48 -6.62
N LEU A 504 29.04 11.61 -5.97
CA LEU A 504 30.25 11.93 -5.22
C LEU A 504 30.25 11.36 -3.79
N ASP A 505 29.20 10.63 -3.39
CA ASP A 505 29.03 10.05 -2.04
C ASP A 505 29.16 11.09 -0.90
N LEU A 506 28.75 12.33 -1.17
CA LEU A 506 28.77 13.41 -0.18
C LEU A 506 27.68 13.19 0.87
N ALA A 507 28.02 13.47 2.12
CA ALA A 507 27.04 13.47 3.21
C ALA A 507 26.01 14.58 2.98
N VAL A 508 24.84 14.43 3.61
CA VAL A 508 23.74 15.40 3.46
C VAL A 508 24.17 16.77 4.01
N GLU A 509 25.06 16.77 5.00
CA GLU A 509 25.59 17.94 5.68
C GLU A 509 26.70 18.69 4.92
N ASP A 510 27.33 18.05 3.93
CA ASP A 510 28.51 18.60 3.28
C ASP A 510 28.20 19.86 2.46
N SER A 511 29.09 20.84 2.56
CA SER A 511 29.05 22.05 1.74
C SER A 511 29.84 21.85 0.44
N ILE A 512 29.41 22.47 -0.66
CA ILE A 512 30.09 22.36 -1.96
C ILE A 512 30.55 23.71 -2.52
N SER A 513 31.54 23.67 -3.40
CA SER A 513 31.81 24.74 -4.36
C SER A 513 31.06 24.48 -5.66
N LEU A 514 30.24 25.44 -6.09
CA LEU A 514 29.37 25.31 -7.26
C LEU A 514 29.71 26.35 -8.33
N SER A 515 29.83 25.92 -9.57
CA SER A 515 29.90 26.82 -10.72
C SER A 515 28.90 26.39 -11.77
N VAL A 516 28.05 27.31 -12.24
CA VAL A 516 26.99 27.03 -13.22
C VAL A 516 27.11 28.01 -14.39
N TRP A 517 26.88 27.53 -15.61
CA TRP A 517 26.78 28.28 -16.85
C TRP A 517 25.45 27.94 -17.51
N ILE A 518 24.73 28.96 -17.97
CA ILE A 518 23.42 28.80 -18.62
C ILE A 518 23.47 29.53 -19.97
N GLU A 519 23.19 28.81 -21.06
CA GLU A 519 23.10 29.37 -22.40
C GLU A 519 21.65 29.43 -22.88
N GLY A 520 21.21 30.60 -23.34
CA GLY A 520 19.89 30.80 -23.93
C GLY A 520 18.77 31.14 -22.95
N ALA A 521 19.09 31.35 -21.67
CA ALA A 521 18.15 31.83 -20.65
C ALA A 521 18.85 32.61 -19.54
N GLU A 522 18.10 33.47 -18.86
CA GLU A 522 18.52 34.15 -17.63
C GLU A 522 17.89 33.45 -16.41
N LEU A 523 18.67 33.34 -15.33
CA LEU A 523 18.19 32.85 -14.04
C LEU A 523 18.08 34.04 -13.09
N ALA A 524 16.89 34.28 -12.56
CA ALA A 524 16.65 35.39 -11.63
C ALA A 524 17.46 35.22 -10.34
N ASP A 525 17.85 36.34 -9.73
CA ASP A 525 18.67 36.36 -8.51
C ASP A 525 18.06 35.56 -7.36
N GLU A 526 16.74 35.63 -7.20
CA GLU A 526 16.01 34.89 -6.16
C GLU A 526 16.08 33.38 -6.39
N ASP A 527 15.88 32.94 -7.63
CA ASP A 527 15.96 31.53 -8.02
C ASP A 527 17.39 31.01 -7.93
N TRP A 528 18.39 31.84 -8.23
CA TRP A 528 19.79 31.50 -7.99
C TRP A 528 20.09 31.35 -6.49
N GLY A 529 19.57 32.24 -5.64
CA GLY A 529 19.64 32.10 -4.19
C GLY A 529 19.01 30.79 -3.70
N HIS A 530 17.90 30.38 -4.30
CA HIS A 530 17.28 29.08 -4.03
C HIS A 530 18.17 27.90 -4.43
N VAL A 531 18.82 27.95 -5.60
CA VAL A 531 19.81 26.94 -6.02
C VAL A 531 20.94 26.82 -4.99
N GLN A 532 21.49 27.94 -4.54
CA GLN A 532 22.58 27.96 -3.56
C GLN A 532 22.17 27.30 -2.22
N SER A 533 20.99 27.67 -1.71
CA SER A 533 20.46 27.15 -0.45
C SER A 533 20.17 25.65 -0.54
N GLU A 534 19.40 25.23 -1.55
CA GLU A 534 18.97 23.83 -1.71
C GLU A 534 20.12 22.89 -2.04
N THR A 535 21.25 23.39 -2.56
CA THR A 535 22.43 22.57 -2.87
C THR A 535 23.54 22.65 -1.81
N ARG A 536 23.32 23.42 -0.74
CA ARG A 536 24.32 23.72 0.31
C ARG A 536 25.64 24.22 -0.29
N ALA A 537 25.56 25.13 -1.25
CA ALA A 537 26.75 25.67 -1.90
C ALA A 537 27.36 26.79 -1.05
N GLY A 538 28.43 26.48 -0.31
CA GLY A 538 29.16 27.47 0.50
C GLY A 538 29.91 28.51 -0.35
N SER A 539 30.28 28.14 -1.58
CA SER A 539 30.70 29.09 -2.62
C SER A 539 29.97 28.74 -3.91
N ALA A 540 29.31 29.71 -4.55
CA ALA A 540 28.61 29.46 -5.80
C ALA A 540 28.75 30.64 -6.77
N ALA A 541 29.01 30.34 -8.03
CA ALA A 541 29.10 31.34 -9.11
C ALA A 541 28.21 30.95 -10.30
N LEU A 542 27.38 31.90 -10.74
CA LEU A 542 26.73 31.87 -12.04
C LEU A 542 27.64 32.60 -13.03
N ASN A 543 28.19 31.87 -13.99
CA ASN A 543 29.27 32.33 -14.85
C ASN A 543 28.79 32.55 -16.29
N GLU A 544 29.41 33.53 -16.95
CA GLU A 544 29.26 33.77 -18.39
C GLU A 544 30.49 33.29 -19.17
N GLY A 545 30.32 32.98 -20.46
CA GLY A 545 31.42 32.72 -21.39
C GLY A 545 31.83 31.25 -21.49
N ALA A 546 33.14 31.00 -21.71
CA ALA A 546 33.64 29.68 -22.10
C ALA A 546 33.43 28.62 -21.01
N GLN A 547 32.76 27.52 -21.39
CA GLN A 547 32.48 26.39 -20.51
C GLN A 547 33.71 25.49 -20.33
N PRO A 548 33.98 24.98 -19.11
CA PRO A 548 35.08 24.05 -18.88
C PRO A 548 34.85 22.72 -19.60
N SER A 549 35.91 22.10 -20.14
CA SER A 549 35.80 20.81 -20.86
C SER A 549 35.49 19.61 -19.96
N GLU A 550 35.70 19.70 -18.65
CA GLU A 550 35.49 18.63 -17.66
C GLU A 550 34.23 18.87 -16.78
N ALA A 551 33.26 19.66 -17.24
CA ALA A 551 32.03 19.94 -16.51
C ALA A 551 30.87 19.01 -16.93
N ASP A 552 29.94 18.75 -15.99
CA ASP A 552 28.71 18.03 -16.29
C ASP A 552 27.74 18.97 -17.04
N SER A 553 26.96 18.45 -17.99
CA SER A 553 26.01 19.24 -18.76
C SER A 553 24.68 18.54 -18.95
N PHE A 554 23.62 19.33 -19.14
CA PHE A 554 22.29 18.86 -19.51
C PHE A 554 21.54 19.94 -20.29
N GLU A 555 20.48 19.53 -20.99
CA GLU A 555 19.61 20.43 -21.75
C GLU A 555 18.18 20.34 -21.19
N VAL A 556 17.49 21.48 -21.13
CA VAL A 556 16.06 21.57 -20.79
C VAL A 556 15.41 22.67 -21.63
N ASP A 557 14.34 22.34 -22.38
CA ASP A 557 13.62 23.28 -23.25
C ASP A 557 14.52 24.05 -24.25
N GLY A 558 15.59 23.41 -24.74
CA GLY A 558 16.57 24.05 -25.63
C GLY A 558 17.60 24.95 -24.91
N ILE A 559 17.55 25.04 -23.59
CA ILE A 559 18.50 25.75 -22.73
C ILE A 559 19.60 24.77 -22.33
N ALA A 560 20.85 25.08 -22.71
CA ALA A 560 22.00 24.29 -22.30
C ALA A 560 22.52 24.79 -20.95
N VAL A 561 22.66 23.87 -20.00
CA VAL A 561 23.19 24.15 -18.67
C VAL A 561 24.41 23.28 -18.42
N THR A 562 25.50 23.93 -18.01
CA THR A 562 26.74 23.27 -17.64
C THR A 562 27.08 23.60 -16.20
N PHE A 563 27.51 22.63 -15.40
CA PHE A 563 27.83 22.85 -14.00
C PHE A 563 29.03 22.03 -13.53
N ARG A 564 29.69 22.54 -12.48
CA ARG A 564 30.79 21.88 -11.79
C ARG A 564 30.54 21.91 -10.30
N VAL A 565 30.65 20.74 -9.68
CA VAL A 565 30.64 20.57 -8.21
C VAL A 565 32.06 20.26 -7.78
N GLY A 566 32.61 21.08 -6.88
CA GLY A 566 33.88 20.87 -6.20
C GLY A 566 33.68 20.70 -4.70
N GLU A 567 34.67 20.08 -4.05
CA GLU A 567 34.78 20.02 -2.58
C GLU A 567 35.23 21.36 -1.99
#